data_AF-A0ABD0NT21-F1
#
_entry.id   AF-A0ABD0NT21-F1
#
_cell.length_a   1.000
_cell.length_b   1.000
_cell.length_c   1.000
_cell.angle_alpha   90.00
_cell.angle_beta   90.00
_cell.angle_gamma   90.00
#
_symmetry.space_group_name_H-M   'P 1'
#
loop_
_entity.id
_entity.type
_entity.pdbx_description
1 polymer ?
#
loop_
_entity_poly.entity_id
_entity_poly.type
_entity_poly.pdbx_seq_one_letter_code
_entity_poly.pdbx_strand_id
1 'polypeptide(L)'
;SMLPDVVDDFRLANRNSKGHEAIFYSLYAFFTKFAAGISLGVSTLCLQFAGYDTGACRQPPPVVYTLKLLIGAAPVACITTGLMILVVYPISEDVRLRNKLALEELR
;
A
#
# COMPACT_ATOMS: atom_id res chain seq x y z
N SER A 1 12.72 -5.46 -0.17
CA SER A 1 11.55 -4.65 -0.52
C SER A 1 11.39 -4.70 -2.02
N MET A 2 10.18 -4.73 -2.58
CA MET A 2 9.97 -4.77 -4.04
C MET A 2 10.16 -3.42 -4.73
N LEU A 3 10.11 -2.33 -3.97
CA LEU A 3 10.33 -0.97 -4.49
C LEU A 3 11.71 -0.79 -5.18
N PRO A 4 12.85 -1.17 -4.56
CA PRO A 4 14.14 -1.12 -5.25
C PRO A 4 14.17 -1.99 -6.51
N ASP A 5 13.52 -3.17 -6.51
CA ASP A 5 13.48 -4.05 -7.68
C ASP A 5 12.83 -3.34 -8.89
N VAL A 6 11.76 -2.57 -8.67
CA VAL A 6 11.10 -1.76 -9.72
C VAL A 6 11.99 -0.59 -10.15
N VAL A 7 12.66 0.07 -9.21
CA VAL A 7 13.55 1.20 -9.51
C VAL A 7 14.74 0.74 -10.35
N ASP A 8 15.31 -0.42 -10.02
CA ASP A 8 16.40 -1.05 -10.75
C ASP A 8 15.98 -1.45 -12.17
N ASP A 9 14.80 -2.07 -12.33
CA ASP A 9 14.22 -2.42 -13.63
C ASP A 9 13.97 -1.17 -14.50
N PHE A 10 13.36 -0.13 -13.92
CA PHE A 10 13.13 1.15 -14.61
C PHE A 10 14.43 1.83 -15.03
N ARG A 11 15.46 1.79 -14.17
CA ARG A 11 16.77 2.38 -14.46
C ARG A 11 17.46 1.67 -15.63
N LEU A 12 17.32 0.34 -15.74
CA LEU A 12 17.84 -0.42 -16.87
C LEU A 12 17.09 -0.12 -18.16
N ALA A 13 15.76 0.00 -18.11
CA ALA A 13 14.94 0.37 -19.26
C ALA A 13 15.20 1.82 -19.75
N ASN A 14 15.51 2.74 -18.82
CA ASN A 14 15.67 4.17 -19.10
C ASN A 14 17.07 4.69 -18.76
N ARG A 15 18.13 4.13 -19.36
CA ARG A 15 19.54 4.50 -19.10
C ARG A 15 19.85 6.01 -19.22
N ASN A 16 19.12 6.74 -20.06
CA ASN A 16 19.33 8.18 -20.27
C ASN A 16 18.67 9.07 -19.19
N SER A 17 17.77 8.52 -18.37
CA SER A 17 16.97 9.27 -17.40
C SER A 17 17.42 8.95 -15.97
N LYS A 18 18.31 9.78 -15.41
CA LYS A 18 18.85 9.60 -14.05
C LYS A 18 18.02 10.33 -13.00
N GLY A 19 18.12 9.92 -11.73
CA GLY A 19 17.55 10.66 -10.58
C GLY A 19 16.06 10.42 -10.28
N HIS A 20 15.38 9.53 -11.01
CA HIS A 20 13.96 9.20 -10.77
C HIS A 20 13.72 8.42 -9.47
N GLU A 21 14.77 7.86 -8.88
CA GLU A 21 14.73 7.11 -7.61
C GLU A 21 14.05 7.94 -6.50
N ALA A 22 14.39 9.24 -6.40
CA ALA A 22 13.81 10.13 -5.41
C ALA A 22 12.28 10.28 -5.54
N ILE A 23 11.77 10.26 -6.77
CA ILE A 23 10.32 10.35 -7.04
C ILE A 23 9.63 9.06 -6.60
N PHE A 24 10.18 7.89 -6.93
CA PHE A 24 9.61 6.61 -6.50
C PHE A 24 9.55 6.48 -4.97
N TYR A 25 10.66 6.78 -4.27
CA TYR A 25 10.70 6.67 -2.82
C TYR A 25 9.79 7.70 -2.13
N SER A 26 9.78 8.95 -2.60
CA SER A 26 8.94 10.01 -2.01
C SER A 26 7.44 9.77 -2.26
N LEU A 27 7.05 9.34 -3.46
CA LEU A 27 5.65 8.98 -3.75
C LEU A 27 5.20 7.79 -2.91
N TYR A 28 6.01 6.75 -2.80
CA TYR A 28 5.69 5.59 -1.95
C TYR A 28 5.46 6.01 -0.49
N ALA A 29 6.39 6.80 0.07
CA ALA A 29 6.27 7.30 1.44
C ALA A 29 5.05 8.22 1.62
N PHE A 30 4.79 9.10 0.64
CA PHE A 30 3.63 9.98 0.63
C PHE A 30 2.33 9.19 0.64
N PHE A 31 2.13 8.25 -0.30
CA PHE A 31 0.91 7.46 -0.38
C PHE A 31 0.70 6.58 0.84
N THR A 32 1.77 6.05 1.44
CA THR A 32 1.66 5.29 2.70
C THR A 32 1.07 6.14 3.82
N LYS A 33 1.55 7.38 3.98
CA LYS A 33 1.04 8.32 5.00
C LYS A 33 -0.35 8.84 4.65
N PHE A 34 -0.58 9.14 3.38
CA PHE A 34 -1.87 9.59 2.88
C PHE A 34 -2.95 8.54 3.08
N ALA A 35 -2.67 7.27 2.76
CA ALA A 35 -3.59 6.15 3.01
C ALA A 35 -3.88 5.95 4.50
N ALA A 36 -2.87 6.11 5.37
CA ALA A 36 -3.07 6.05 6.81
C ALA A 36 -4.03 7.17 7.29
N GLY A 37 -3.84 8.40 6.80
CA GLY A 37 -4.72 9.53 7.10
C GLY A 37 -6.15 9.31 6.59
N ILE A 38 -6.31 8.85 5.34
CA ILE A 38 -7.62 8.52 4.78
C ILE A 38 -8.30 7.42 5.59
N SER A 39 -7.57 6.36 5.96
CA SER A 39 -8.11 5.25 6.73
C SER A 39 -8.69 5.73 8.05
N LEU A 40 -7.97 6.58 8.79
CA LEU A 40 -8.50 7.18 10.03
C LEU A 40 -9.73 8.05 9.77
N GLY A 41 -9.70 8.90 8.73
CA GLY A 41 -10.79 9.78 8.38
C GLY A 41 -12.07 9.03 8.02
N VAL A 42 -11.97 8.04 7.12
CA VAL A 42 -13.08 7.17 6.72
C VAL A 42 -13.60 6.38 7.93
N SER A 43 -12.71 5.86 8.77
CA SER A 43 -13.11 5.12 9.97
C SER A 43 -13.95 5.96 10.92
N THR A 44 -13.53 7.20 11.14
CA THR A 44 -14.23 8.15 12.01
C THR A 44 -15.59 8.53 11.43
N LEU A 45 -15.66 8.80 10.12
CA LEU A 45 -16.92 9.11 9.43
C LEU A 45 -17.92 7.95 9.51
N CYS A 46 -17.47 6.72 9.25
CA CYS A 46 -18.31 5.51 9.38
C CYS A 46 -18.86 5.36 10.80
N LEU A 47 -18.04 5.62 11.83
CA LEU A 47 -18.46 5.57 13.23
C LEU A 47 -19.48 6.67 13.56
N GLN A 48 -19.25 7.91 13.09
CA GLN A 48 -20.19 9.02 13.27
C GLN A 48 -21.55 8.70 12.64
N PHE A 49 -21.58 8.18 11.41
CA PHE A 49 -22.83 7.77 10.76
C PHE A 49 -23.54 6.60 11.47
N ALA A 50 -22.78 5.71 12.13
CA ALA A 50 -23.35 4.63 12.94
C ALA A 50 -23.96 5.11 14.28
N GLY A 51 -23.83 6.40 14.61
CA GLY A 51 -24.31 6.97 15.88
C GLY A 51 -23.33 6.74 17.04
N TYR A 52 -22.03 6.73 16.75
CA TYR A 52 -21.00 6.63 17.78
C TYR A 52 -21.01 7.83 18.73
N ASP A 53 -21.34 7.59 19.99
CA ASP A 53 -21.26 8.56 21.08
C ASP A 53 -20.09 8.20 22.02
N THR A 54 -19.13 9.12 22.14
CA THR A 54 -17.95 8.99 23.00
C THR A 54 -18.29 9.02 24.49
N GLY A 55 -19.44 9.59 24.88
CA GLY A 55 -19.85 9.76 26.28
C GLY A 55 -20.81 8.69 26.81
N ALA A 56 -21.32 7.80 25.95
CA ALA A 56 -22.31 6.81 26.33
C ALA A 56 -21.67 5.57 26.98
N CYS A 57 -22.21 5.13 28.14
CA CYS A 57 -21.80 3.88 28.80
C CYS A 57 -22.09 2.63 27.95
N ARG A 58 -23.06 2.71 27.02
CA ARG A 58 -23.46 1.60 26.17
C ARG A 58 -23.66 2.10 24.73
N GLN A 59 -22.88 1.56 23.81
CA GLN A 59 -22.94 1.94 22.40
C GLN A 59 -24.03 1.16 21.65
N PRO A 60 -24.64 1.76 20.62
CA PRO A 60 -25.72 1.13 19.89
C PRO A 60 -25.20 -0.05 19.05
N PRO A 61 -26.01 -1.11 18.82
CA PRO A 61 -25.60 -2.29 18.04
C PRO A 61 -24.98 -2.02 16.65
N PRO A 62 -25.44 -1.01 15.87
CA PRO A 62 -24.84 -0.66 14.58
C PRO A 62 -23.37 -0.24 14.64
N VAL A 63 -22.94 0.42 15.73
CA VAL A 63 -21.54 0.82 15.94
C VAL A 63 -20.64 -0.42 16.06
N VAL A 64 -21.07 -1.41 16.84
CA VAL A 64 -20.33 -2.66 17.04
C VAL A 64 -20.20 -3.42 15.71
N TYR A 65 -21.26 -3.47 14.91
CA TYR A 65 -21.22 -4.08 13.59
C TYR A 65 -20.26 -3.35 12.64
N THR A 66 -20.33 -2.01 12.62
CA THR A 66 -19.45 -1.17 11.79
C THR A 66 -17.98 -1.41 12.15
N LEU A 67 -17.66 -1.46 13.45
CA LEU A 67 -16.31 -1.72 13.92
C LEU A 67 -15.79 -3.11 13.49
N LYS A 68 -16.63 -4.15 13.61
CA LYS A 68 -16.29 -5.50 13.14
C LYS A 68 -16.02 -5.55 11.64
N LEU A 69 -16.81 -4.83 10.85
CA LEU A 69 -16.63 -4.75 9.40
C LEU A 69 -15.34 -4.01 9.04
N LEU A 70 -15.05 -2.91 9.73
CA LEU A 70 -13.91 -2.05 9.47
C LEU A 70 -12.57 -2.67 9.84
N ILE A 71 -12.52 -3.46 10.93
CA ILE A 71 -11.30 -4.11 11.42
C ILE A 71 -11.14 -5.51 10.82
N GLY A 72 -12.24 -6.18 10.47
CA GLY A 72 -12.23 -7.55 9.93
C GLY A 72 -12.33 -7.59 8.42
N ALA A 73 -13.53 -7.29 7.90
CA ALA A 73 -13.83 -7.50 6.48
C ALA A 73 -13.02 -6.59 5.55
N ALA A 74 -12.83 -5.31 5.93
CA ALA A 74 -12.12 -4.36 5.09
C ALA A 74 -10.62 -4.71 4.90
N PRO A 75 -9.83 -5.01 5.95
CA PRO A 75 -8.44 -5.45 5.76
C PRO A 75 -8.33 -6.76 4.97
N VAL A 76 -9.24 -7.70 5.17
CA VAL A 76 -9.26 -8.96 4.41
C VAL A 76 -9.44 -8.66 2.92
N ALA A 77 -10.40 -7.83 2.54
CA ALA A 77 -10.62 -7.43 1.15
C ALA A 77 -9.39 -6.71 0.53
N CYS A 78 -8.75 -5.83 1.31
CA CYS A 78 -7.52 -5.15 0.88
C CYS A 78 -6.36 -6.13 0.66
N ILE A 79 -6.17 -7.09 1.58
CA ILE A 79 -5.11 -8.11 1.48
C ILE A 79 -5.36 -9.02 0.27
N THR A 80 -6.59 -9.49 0.08
CA THR A 80 -6.92 -10.33 -1.09
C THR A 80 -6.68 -9.59 -2.39
N THR A 81 -7.00 -8.30 -2.45
CA THR A 81 -6.73 -7.46 -3.63
C THR A 81 -5.23 -7.30 -3.85
N GLY A 82 -4.45 -7.04 -2.78
CA GLY A 82 -3.00 -6.95 -2.85
C GLY A 82 -2.33 -8.24 -3.32
N LEU A 83 -2.83 -9.40 -2.86
CA LEU A 83 -2.36 -10.71 -3.33
C LEU A 83 -2.68 -10.95 -4.80
N MET A 84 -3.87 -10.57 -5.27
CA MET A 84 -4.22 -10.69 -6.69
C MET A 84 -3.29 -9.83 -7.57
N ILE A 85 -2.96 -8.61 -7.13
CA ILE A 85 -1.99 -7.75 -7.82
C ILE A 85 -0.60 -8.39 -7.81
N LEU A 86 -0.19 -9.01 -6.70
CA LEU A 86 1.10 -9.69 -6.58
C LEU A 86 1.22 -10.89 -7.54
N VAL A 87 0.14 -11.62 -7.79
CA VAL A 87 0.14 -12.75 -8.75
C VAL A 87 0.36 -12.27 -10.19
N VAL A 88 -0.14 -11.07 -10.54
CA VAL A 88 0.04 -10.46 -11.87
C VAL A 88 1.39 -9.73 -11.98
N TYR A 89 2.16 -9.66 -10.89
CA TYR A 89 3.42 -8.92 -10.85
C TYR A 89 4.50 -9.58 -11.73
N PRO A 90 5.07 -8.87 -12.73
CA PRO A 90 5.91 -9.48 -13.76
C PRO A 90 7.37 -9.71 -13.34
N ILE A 91 7.82 -9.11 -12.23
CA ILE A 91 9.22 -9.23 -11.78
C ILE A 91 9.34 -10.48 -10.89
N SER A 92 9.70 -11.59 -11.54
CA SER A 92 10.07 -12.84 -10.84
C SER A 92 11.49 -12.75 -10.26
N GLU A 93 11.87 -13.75 -9.45
CA GLU A 93 13.22 -13.85 -8.90
C GLU A 93 14.31 -13.88 -9.99
N ASP A 94 14.06 -14.56 -11.11
CA ASP A 94 14.98 -14.60 -12.25
C ASP A 94 15.20 -13.22 -12.86
N VAL A 95 14.12 -12.44 -13.03
CA VAL A 95 14.20 -11.06 -13.56
C VAL A 95 15.02 -10.19 -12.61
N ARG A 96 14.74 -10.29 -11.30
CA ARG A 96 15.47 -9.54 -10.27
C ARG A 96 16.97 -9.85 -10.28
N LEU A 97 17.34 -11.13 -10.42
CA LEU A 97 18.74 -11.54 -10.45
C LEU A 97 19.46 -11.03 -11.70
N ARG A 98 18.82 -11.12 -12.87
CA ARG A 98 19.36 -10.57 -14.13
C ARG A 98 19.57 -9.06 -14.05
N ASN A 99 18.60 -8.33 -13.50
CA ASN A 99 18.70 -6.88 -13.34
C ASN A 99 19.86 -6.50 -12.42
N LYS A 100 20.04 -7.25 -11.32
CA LYS A 100 21.17 -7.04 -10.40
C LYS A 100 22.52 -7.24 -11.09
N LEU A 101 22.68 -8.32 -11.86
CA LEU A 101 23.91 -8.59 -12.61
C LEU A 101 24.18 -7.50 -13.67
N ALA A 102 23.16 -7.10 -14.44
CA ALA A 102 23.30 -6.05 -15.44
C ALA A 102 23.69 -4.70 -14.82
N LEU A 103 23.22 -4.39 -13.61
CA LEU A 103 23.62 -3.19 -12.86
C LEU A 103 25.06 -3.28 -12.33
N GLU A 104 25.53 -4.47 -11.94
CA GLU A 104 26.92 -4.70 -11.53
C GLU A 104 27.89 -4.55 -12.71
N GLU A 105 27.54 -5.03 -13.92
CA GLU A 105 28.36 -4.84 -15.14
C GLU A 105 28.48 -3.38 -15.59
N LEU A 106 27.50 -2.54 -15.23
CA LEU A 106 27.48 -1.11 -15.58
C LEU A 106 28.28 -0.23 -14.61
N ARG A 107 28.85 -0.82 -13.54
CA ARG A 107 29.53 -0.13 -12.46
C ARG A 107 31.05 -0.20 -12.59
#